data_AF-A0A3D4HLA5-F1
#
_entry.id   AF-A0A3D4HLA5-F1
#
_cell.length_a   1.000
_cell.length_b   1.000
_cell.length_c   1.000
_cell.angle_alpha   90.00
_cell.angle_beta   90.00
_cell.angle_gamma   90.00
#
_symmetry.space_group_name_H-M   'P 1'
#
loop_
_entity.id
_entity.type
_entity.pdbx_description
1 polymer ?
#
loop_
_entity_poly.entity_id
_entity_poly.type
_entity_poly.pdbx_seq_one_letter_code
_entity_poly.pdbx_strand_id
1 'polypeptide(L)'
;MTLILVFLALPAVADHTTTGSVSGPTPFTYTIKCNPGESFLVEVTSDHPTSVNILSMTPDSRADGGWAFNAVQTSEKAYSHLLDYKAPSGKPSNNASHWHYRVSILASTSEQTGFELSISLFGGEETSEEFSKKAKEQLEALARNLNNEYDELIAEINNMDTWLEPKVKELNDRFRVLGDKKAEIARIDEAIKSESDTKAKEGLLETRRALAAEFSAEARQYNDDYRQIENDLKSRNAMVRRSKAIDELGESLRTPFNNKDYGLCVAIANRSDIARELGWVAIER
;
A
#
# COMPACT_ATOMS: atom_id res chain seq x y z
N MET A 1 11.54 30.68 -5.74
CA MET A 1 11.56 30.45 -4.28
C MET A 1 10.26 29.75 -3.94
N THR A 2 10.28 28.42 -3.94
CA THR A 2 9.08 27.60 -3.83
C THR A 2 8.81 27.36 -2.36
N LEU A 3 7.77 27.99 -1.84
CA LEU A 3 7.32 27.81 -0.46
C LEU A 3 6.63 26.44 -0.40
N ILE A 4 7.34 25.42 0.08
CA ILE A 4 6.75 24.12 0.40
C ILE A 4 5.98 24.33 1.71
N LEU A 5 4.66 24.49 1.60
CA LEU A 5 3.74 24.36 2.72
C LEU A 5 3.75 22.88 3.12
N VAL A 6 4.64 22.53 4.05
CA VAL A 6 4.53 21.29 4.83
C VAL A 6 3.27 21.47 5.69
N PHE A 7 2.16 20.90 5.23
CA PHE A 7 1.02 20.65 6.12
C PHE A 7 1.52 19.70 7.20
N LEU A 8 1.90 20.27 8.35
CA LEU A 8 2.04 19.53 9.59
C LEU A 8 0.66 18.98 9.92
N ALA A 9 0.39 17.74 9.49
CA ALA A 9 -0.69 16.95 10.05
C ALA A 9 -0.41 16.88 11.56
N LEU A 10 -1.21 17.55 12.37
CA LEU A 10 -1.15 17.39 13.82
C LEU A 10 -1.41 15.90 14.09
N PRO A 11 -0.46 15.16 14.66
CA PRO A 11 -0.69 13.76 14.97
C PRO A 11 -1.81 13.70 16.01
N ALA A 12 -2.81 12.87 15.76
CA ALA A 12 -3.73 12.44 16.81
C ALA A 12 -2.86 11.98 18.00
N VAL A 13 -3.05 12.63 19.16
CA VAL A 13 -2.16 12.44 20.31
C VAL A 13 -2.16 10.95 20.68
N ALA A 14 -1.02 10.30 20.45
CA ALA A 14 -0.84 8.92 20.85
C ALA A 14 -0.65 8.85 22.37
N ASP A 15 -1.25 7.86 23.02
CA ASP A 15 -1.10 7.64 24.46
C ASP A 15 0.34 7.25 24.82
N HIS A 16 1.05 6.64 23.87
CA HIS A 16 2.47 6.36 23.98
C HIS A 16 3.17 6.53 22.64
N THR A 17 4.32 7.20 22.64
CA THR A 17 5.26 7.21 21.51
C THR A 17 6.67 6.88 21.99
N THR A 18 7.40 6.13 21.18
CA THR A 18 8.82 5.88 21.40
C THR A 18 9.53 5.68 20.08
N THR A 19 10.78 6.10 20.00
CA THR A 19 11.68 5.70 18.92
C THR A 19 12.69 4.70 19.46
N GLY A 20 13.29 3.92 18.58
CA GLY A 20 14.30 2.95 18.98
C GLY A 20 15.01 2.34 17.79
N SER A 21 15.72 1.24 18.05
CA SER A 21 16.35 0.46 17.00
C SER A 21 16.19 -1.04 17.24
N VAL A 22 16.07 -1.80 16.16
CA VAL A 22 15.86 -3.25 16.15
C VAL A 22 16.78 -3.94 15.15
N SER A 23 17.03 -5.23 15.36
CA SER A 23 17.73 -6.08 14.39
C SER A 23 17.08 -7.47 14.39
N GLY A 24 17.31 -8.26 13.34
CA GLY A 24 16.70 -9.59 13.14
C GLY A 24 16.90 -10.62 14.27
N PRO A 25 17.98 -10.58 15.09
CA PRO A 25 18.06 -11.44 16.27
C PRO A 25 17.42 -10.88 17.54
N THR A 26 17.12 -9.58 17.59
CA THR A 26 16.71 -8.89 18.82
C THR A 26 15.48 -8.01 18.58
N PRO A 27 14.26 -8.51 18.82
CA PRO A 27 13.07 -7.70 18.69
C PRO A 27 13.01 -6.62 19.77
N PHE A 28 12.51 -5.44 19.42
CA PHE A 28 12.03 -4.49 20.40
C PHE A 28 10.64 -4.91 20.84
N THR A 29 10.36 -4.83 22.14
CA THR A 29 9.03 -5.17 22.65
C THR A 29 8.50 -4.20 23.68
N TYR A 30 7.20 -3.92 23.60
CA TYR A 30 6.48 -3.03 24.49
C TYR A 30 5.21 -3.70 25.01
N THR A 31 4.88 -3.51 26.29
CA THR A 31 3.67 -4.09 26.89
C THR A 31 2.57 -3.05 26.99
N ILE A 32 1.43 -3.33 26.37
CA ILE A 32 0.19 -2.58 26.47
C ILE A 32 -0.66 -3.20 27.57
N LYS A 33 -1.22 -2.37 28.45
CA LYS A 33 -2.24 -2.75 29.42
C LYS A 33 -3.57 -2.18 28.95
N CYS A 34 -4.58 -3.04 28.82
CA CYS A 34 -5.91 -2.66 28.36
C CYS A 34 -6.97 -3.07 29.38
N ASN A 35 -7.88 -2.17 29.72
CA ASN A 35 -9.10 -2.55 30.42
C ASN A 35 -9.95 -3.49 29.54
N PRO A 36 -10.80 -4.34 30.15
CA PRO A 36 -11.74 -5.15 29.40
C PRO A 36 -12.59 -4.32 28.43
N GLY A 37 -12.60 -4.71 27.15
CA GLY A 37 -13.37 -4.04 26.09
C GLY A 37 -12.69 -2.83 25.45
N GLU A 38 -11.52 -2.42 25.91
CA GLU A 38 -10.71 -1.40 25.25
C GLU A 38 -10.13 -1.92 23.94
N SER A 39 -10.02 -1.03 22.96
CA SER A 39 -9.30 -1.24 21.72
C SER A 39 -8.00 -0.45 21.74
N PHE A 40 -7.06 -0.78 20.87
CA PHE A 40 -5.86 0.02 20.67
C PHE A 40 -5.36 -0.10 19.24
N LEU A 41 -4.59 0.90 18.84
CA LEU A 41 -3.96 1.02 17.54
C LEU A 41 -2.45 1.11 17.75
N VAL A 42 -1.70 0.29 17.03
CA VAL A 42 -0.25 0.22 17.02
C VAL A 42 0.23 0.66 15.64
N GLU A 43 0.97 1.74 15.60
CA GLU A 43 1.63 2.24 14.40
C GLU A 43 3.13 2.08 14.55
N VAL A 44 3.78 1.55 13.52
CA VAL A 44 5.24 1.42 13.48
C VAL A 44 5.74 1.86 12.12
N THR A 45 6.67 2.82 12.09
CA THR A 45 7.46 3.14 10.89
C THR A 45 8.92 2.76 11.14
N SER A 46 9.64 2.40 10.08
CA SER A 46 11.01 1.89 10.21
C SER A 46 11.85 2.14 8.95
N ASP A 47 13.17 2.26 9.14
CA ASP A 47 14.12 2.56 8.06
C ASP A 47 14.28 1.38 7.08
N HIS A 48 14.02 0.15 7.55
CA HIS A 48 14.09 -1.09 6.78
C HIS A 48 12.85 -1.95 7.05
N PRO A 49 12.53 -2.93 6.18
CA PRO A 49 11.35 -3.78 6.38
C PRO A 49 11.39 -4.50 7.73
N THR A 50 10.37 -4.25 8.54
CA THR A 50 10.14 -4.91 9.83
C THR A 50 8.87 -5.76 9.75
N SER A 51 8.69 -6.67 10.70
CA SER A 51 7.39 -7.28 11.00
C SER A 51 6.96 -6.92 12.41
N VAL A 52 5.66 -6.72 12.61
CA VAL A 52 5.07 -6.33 13.89
C VAL A 52 4.04 -7.36 14.31
N ASN A 53 4.14 -7.80 15.56
CA ASN A 53 3.18 -8.73 16.15
C ASN A 53 2.56 -8.11 17.40
N ILE A 54 1.25 -8.27 17.54
CA ILE A 54 0.54 -8.08 18.80
C ILE A 54 0.32 -9.47 19.39
N LEU A 55 0.92 -9.71 20.55
CA LEU A 55 0.87 -10.98 21.25
C LEU A 55 0.06 -10.82 22.54
N SER A 56 -1.02 -11.59 22.71
CA SER A 56 -1.67 -11.71 24.01
C SER A 56 -0.73 -12.36 25.02
N MET A 57 -0.66 -11.80 26.23
CA MET A 57 0.16 -12.29 27.32
C MET A 57 -0.69 -13.04 28.34
N THR A 58 -0.34 -14.29 28.59
CA THR A 58 -0.99 -15.14 29.59
C THR A 58 0.07 -15.67 30.56
N PRO A 59 -0.14 -15.60 31.89
CA PRO A 59 0.78 -16.24 32.81
C PRO A 59 0.84 -17.75 32.54
N ASP A 60 2.04 -18.30 32.40
CA ASP A 60 2.27 -19.75 32.33
C ASP A 60 3.51 -20.08 33.16
N SER A 61 3.31 -20.87 34.22
CA SER A 61 4.38 -21.28 35.14
C SER A 61 5.44 -22.18 34.50
N ARG A 62 5.17 -22.70 33.29
CA ARG A 62 6.09 -23.55 32.53
C ARG A 62 6.88 -22.78 31.47
N ALA A 63 6.50 -21.53 31.17
CA ALA A 63 7.20 -20.69 30.21
C ALA A 63 8.41 -20.02 30.88
N ASP A 64 9.52 -19.91 30.14
CA ASP A 64 10.69 -19.16 30.61
C ASP A 64 10.33 -17.68 30.76
N GLY A 65 10.60 -17.10 31.91
CA GLY A 65 10.13 -15.76 32.28
C GLY A 65 8.65 -15.66 32.70
N GLY A 66 7.90 -16.77 32.78
CA GLY A 66 6.56 -16.84 33.39
C GLY A 66 5.38 -16.39 32.51
N TRP A 67 5.62 -16.14 31.22
CA TRP A 67 4.59 -15.65 30.29
C TRP A 67 4.53 -16.50 29.01
N ALA A 68 3.34 -16.98 28.67
CA ALA A 68 3.00 -17.50 27.36
C ALA A 68 2.49 -16.38 26.46
N PHE A 69 2.89 -16.42 25.20
CA PHE A 69 2.54 -15.43 24.18
C PHE A 69 1.76 -16.10 23.04
N ASN A 70 0.59 -15.58 22.69
CA ASN A 70 -0.16 -16.01 21.51
C ASN A 70 -0.38 -14.82 20.59
N ALA A 71 0.02 -14.95 19.31
CA ALA A 71 -0.22 -13.92 18.33
C ALA A 71 -1.72 -13.71 18.13
N VAL A 72 -2.16 -12.46 18.29
CA VAL A 72 -3.54 -12.05 18.04
C VAL A 72 -3.64 -11.13 16.83
N GLN A 73 -2.53 -10.51 16.44
CA GLN A 73 -2.39 -9.82 15.17
C GLN A 73 -0.94 -9.87 14.69
N THR A 74 -0.74 -10.04 13.39
CA THR A 74 0.58 -10.09 12.75
C THR A 74 0.56 -9.30 11.46
N SER A 75 1.56 -8.45 11.24
CA SER A 75 1.79 -7.81 9.95
C SER A 75 2.79 -8.56 9.11
N GLU A 76 2.62 -8.48 7.79
CA GLU A 76 3.66 -8.87 6.83
C GLU A 76 4.85 -7.89 6.89
N LYS A 77 5.94 -8.24 6.20
CA LYS A 77 7.15 -7.43 6.17
C LYS A 77 6.91 -6.12 5.42
N ALA A 78 7.04 -4.99 6.11
CA ALA A 78 6.80 -3.66 5.56
C ALA A 78 7.65 -2.59 6.27
N TYR A 79 7.73 -1.41 5.66
CA TYR A 79 8.39 -0.23 6.27
C TYR A 79 7.46 0.52 7.23
N SER A 80 6.14 0.38 7.05
CA SER A 80 5.11 0.98 7.86
C SER A 80 4.04 -0.06 8.19
N HIS A 81 3.53 -0.01 9.42
CA HIS A 81 2.55 -0.94 9.96
C HIS A 81 1.47 -0.17 10.69
N LEU A 82 0.22 -0.58 10.49
CA LEU A 82 -0.91 -0.14 11.25
C LEU A 82 -1.71 -1.37 11.68
N LEU A 83 -1.74 -1.65 12.98
CA LEU A 83 -2.42 -2.81 13.55
C LEU A 83 -3.38 -2.35 14.64
N ASP A 84 -4.64 -2.73 14.54
CA ASP A 84 -5.62 -2.54 15.61
C ASP A 84 -5.93 -3.87 16.32
N TYR A 85 -6.35 -3.76 17.58
CA TYR A 85 -6.87 -4.90 18.33
C TYR A 85 -7.85 -4.45 19.40
N LYS A 86 -8.88 -5.27 19.66
CA LYS A 86 -9.86 -5.08 20.74
C LYS A 86 -9.71 -6.13 21.82
N ALA A 87 -9.45 -5.69 23.04
CA ALA A 87 -9.42 -6.54 24.22
C ALA A 87 -10.81 -7.12 24.50
N PRO A 88 -10.92 -8.37 24.96
CA PRO A 88 -12.20 -8.96 25.35
C PRO A 88 -12.90 -8.13 26.43
N SER A 89 -14.23 -8.01 26.35
CA SER A 89 -15.05 -7.25 27.31
C SER A 89 -15.10 -7.86 28.71
N GLY A 90 -14.78 -9.15 28.85
CA GLY A 90 -14.69 -9.83 30.14
C GLY A 90 -13.35 -9.60 30.82
N LYS A 91 -13.31 -9.74 32.16
CA LYS A 91 -12.03 -9.75 32.89
C LYS A 91 -11.16 -10.92 32.40
N PRO A 92 -9.83 -10.76 32.35
CA PRO A 92 -8.90 -11.85 32.16
C PRO A 92 -9.20 -13.05 33.07
N SER A 93 -9.09 -14.27 32.52
CA SER A 93 -9.39 -15.51 33.25
C SER A 93 -8.44 -15.79 34.42
N ASN A 94 -7.29 -15.12 34.47
CA ASN A 94 -6.27 -15.23 35.51
C ASN A 94 -6.48 -14.27 36.70
N ASN A 95 -7.68 -13.68 36.84
CA ASN A 95 -8.01 -12.66 37.85
C ASN A 95 -7.21 -11.35 37.76
N ALA A 96 -6.47 -11.10 36.67
CA ALA A 96 -5.87 -9.79 36.45
C ALA A 96 -6.96 -8.74 36.19
N SER A 97 -6.71 -7.48 36.59
CA SER A 97 -7.63 -6.38 36.32
C SER A 97 -7.62 -5.92 34.86
N HIS A 98 -6.53 -6.20 34.12
CA HIS A 98 -6.31 -5.76 32.75
C HIS A 98 -5.82 -6.90 31.86
N TRP A 99 -6.22 -6.85 30.59
CA TRP A 99 -5.57 -7.61 29.54
C TRP A 99 -4.18 -7.03 29.27
N HIS A 100 -3.21 -7.92 29.02
CA HIS A 100 -1.85 -7.53 28.71
C HIS A 100 -1.49 -8.03 27.31
N TYR A 101 -0.97 -7.12 26.49
CA TYR A 101 -0.50 -7.42 25.14
C TYR A 101 0.95 -6.99 25.00
N ARG A 102 1.73 -7.75 24.23
CA ARG A 102 3.10 -7.42 23.86
C ARG A 102 3.14 -7.08 22.38
N VAL A 103 3.48 -5.84 22.07
CA VAL A 103 3.92 -5.46 20.74
C VAL A 103 5.35 -5.93 20.57
N SER A 104 5.64 -6.62 19.46
CA SER A 104 6.98 -7.09 19.12
C SER A 104 7.32 -6.63 17.71
N ILE A 105 8.38 -5.83 17.58
CA ILE A 105 8.91 -5.30 16.32
C ILE A 105 10.21 -6.02 16.01
N LEU A 106 10.29 -6.65 14.84
CA LEU A 106 11.47 -7.41 14.42
C LEU A 106 11.94 -6.92 13.04
N ALA A 107 13.22 -6.60 12.91
CA ALA A 107 13.79 -6.25 11.61
C ALA A 107 13.95 -7.49 10.72
N SER A 108 13.73 -7.33 9.43
CA SER A 108 14.00 -8.39 8.44
C SER A 108 15.48 -8.50 8.05
N THR A 109 16.32 -7.64 8.62
CA THR A 109 17.76 -7.54 8.38
C THR A 109 18.53 -7.73 9.69
N SER A 110 19.76 -8.21 9.60
CA SER A 110 20.71 -8.24 10.72
C SER A 110 21.28 -6.86 11.07
N GLU A 111 21.09 -5.88 10.20
CA GLU A 111 21.54 -4.50 10.43
C GLU A 111 20.60 -3.78 11.42
N GLN A 112 21.18 -2.86 12.20
CA GLN A 112 20.42 -2.04 13.12
C GLN A 112 19.50 -1.10 12.33
N THR A 113 18.19 -1.23 12.56
CA THR A 113 17.14 -0.49 11.87
C THR A 113 16.45 0.43 12.87
N GLY A 114 16.40 1.74 12.59
CA GLY A 114 15.62 2.68 13.37
C GLY A 114 14.11 2.44 13.20
N PHE A 115 13.35 2.67 14.26
CA PHE A 115 11.89 2.64 14.20
C PHE A 115 11.28 3.76 15.05
N GLU A 116 10.04 4.13 14.71
CA GLU A 116 9.14 4.93 15.52
C GLU A 116 7.88 4.10 15.80
N LEU A 117 7.47 4.03 17.07
CA LEU A 117 6.28 3.33 17.55
C LEU A 117 5.34 4.35 18.15
N SER A 118 4.08 4.31 17.74
CA SER A 118 2.97 5.07 18.32
C SER A 118 1.85 4.11 18.71
N ILE A 119 1.36 4.23 19.95
CA ILE A 119 0.26 3.44 20.47
C ILE A 119 -0.84 4.38 20.95
N SER A 120 -2.06 4.11 20.52
CA SER A 120 -3.25 4.82 20.97
C SER A 120 -4.27 3.81 21.53
N LEU A 121 -4.86 4.12 22.67
CA LEU A 121 -5.83 3.32 23.42
C LEU A 121 -7.24 3.90 23.28
N PHE A 122 -8.23 3.04 23.13
CA PHE A 122 -9.63 3.36 22.86
C PHE A 122 -10.61 2.55 23.70
N GLY A 123 -11.75 3.16 24.03
CA GLY A 123 -12.65 2.61 25.05
C GLY A 123 -12.06 2.72 26.45
N GLY A 124 -12.89 2.58 27.49
CA GLY A 124 -12.48 2.65 28.90
C GLY A 124 -13.18 3.76 29.68
N GLU A 125 -13.35 4.93 29.06
CA GLU A 125 -14.19 6.03 29.56
C GLU A 125 -15.54 6.03 28.82
N GLU A 126 -16.61 6.50 29.47
CA GLU A 126 -17.85 6.82 28.77
C GLU A 126 -17.54 7.86 27.69
N THR A 127 -17.35 7.42 26.45
CA THR A 127 -17.29 8.33 25.31
C THR A 127 -18.57 9.15 25.33
N SER A 128 -18.45 10.47 25.42
CA SER A 128 -19.61 11.34 25.50
C SER A 128 -20.58 11.02 24.36
N GLU A 129 -21.87 11.13 24.64
CA GLU A 129 -22.90 10.94 23.61
C GLU A 129 -22.66 11.88 22.43
N GLU A 130 -22.15 13.08 22.70
CA GLU A 130 -21.72 14.06 21.71
C GLU A 130 -20.56 13.57 20.84
N PHE A 131 -19.50 13.01 21.43
CA PHE A 131 -18.39 12.40 20.68
C PHE A 131 -18.91 11.28 19.78
N SER A 132 -19.70 10.36 20.34
CA SER A 132 -20.20 9.20 19.61
C SER A 132 -21.10 9.60 18.45
N LYS A 133 -21.96 10.62 18.66
CA LYS A 133 -22.81 11.18 17.61
C LYS A 133 -21.99 11.83 16.51
N LYS A 134 -21.05 12.72 16.86
CA LYS A 134 -20.18 13.41 15.90
C LYS A 134 -19.33 12.42 15.10
N ALA A 135 -18.74 11.44 15.76
CA ALA A 135 -17.94 10.39 15.14
C ALA A 135 -18.78 9.58 14.16
N LYS A 136 -19.97 9.13 14.57
CA LYS A 136 -20.88 8.38 13.69
C LYS A 136 -21.28 9.19 12.45
N GLU A 137 -21.67 10.46 12.61
CA GLU A 137 -22.07 11.32 11.49
C GLU A 137 -20.93 11.51 10.48
N GLN A 138 -19.70 11.75 10.94
CA GLN A 138 -18.53 11.85 10.05
C GLN A 138 -18.17 10.51 9.41
N LEU A 139 -18.28 9.40 10.12
CA LEU A 139 -17.99 8.06 9.58
C LEU A 139 -18.99 7.66 8.50
N GLU A 140 -20.27 7.99 8.67
CA GLU A 140 -21.29 7.78 7.63
C GLU A 140 -21.06 8.67 6.39
N ALA A 141 -20.59 9.91 6.59
CA ALA A 141 -20.19 10.78 5.49
C ALA A 141 -18.96 10.24 4.76
N LEU A 142 -17.93 9.83 5.50
CA LEU A 142 -16.73 9.23 4.96
C LEU A 142 -17.04 7.95 4.17
N ALA A 143 -17.91 7.08 4.70
CA ALA A 143 -18.33 5.86 4.00
C ALA A 143 -19.00 6.15 2.65
N ARG A 144 -19.85 7.20 2.57
CA ARG A 144 -20.43 7.63 1.29
C ARG A 144 -19.37 8.13 0.31
N ASN A 145 -18.43 8.93 0.80
CA ASN A 145 -17.37 9.48 -0.04
C ASN A 145 -16.40 8.39 -0.55
N LEU A 146 -16.05 7.42 0.31
CA LEU A 146 -15.25 6.25 -0.08
C LEU A 146 -15.94 5.44 -1.19
N ASN A 147 -17.23 5.15 -1.04
CA ASN A 147 -17.98 4.41 -2.06
C ASN A 147 -18.06 5.19 -3.38
N ASN A 148 -18.37 6.49 -3.32
CA ASN A 148 -18.46 7.31 -4.52
C ASN A 148 -17.12 7.37 -5.26
N GLU A 149 -16.01 7.64 -4.55
CA GLU A 149 -14.69 7.70 -5.18
C GLU A 149 -14.25 6.32 -5.72
N TYR A 150 -14.55 5.23 -5.00
CA TYR A 150 -14.29 3.88 -5.50
C TYR A 150 -15.04 3.60 -6.80
N ASP A 151 -16.34 3.89 -6.84
CA ASP A 151 -17.17 3.68 -8.03
C ASP A 151 -16.71 4.53 -9.21
N GLU A 152 -16.34 5.80 -8.97
CA GLU A 152 -15.76 6.69 -9.98
C GLU A 152 -14.44 6.15 -10.54
N LEU A 153 -13.51 5.72 -9.66
CA LEU A 153 -12.23 5.14 -10.07
C LEU A 153 -12.41 3.87 -10.90
N ILE A 154 -13.29 2.96 -10.46
CA ILE A 154 -13.55 1.72 -11.21
C ILE A 154 -14.20 2.01 -12.55
N ALA A 155 -15.13 2.97 -12.62
CA ALA A 155 -15.72 3.38 -13.89
C ALA A 155 -14.67 3.96 -14.85
N GLU A 156 -13.76 4.80 -14.35
CA GLU A 156 -12.69 5.40 -15.16
C GLU A 156 -11.66 4.35 -15.62
N ILE A 157 -11.25 3.44 -14.74
CA ILE A 157 -10.36 2.31 -15.07
C ILE A 157 -10.99 1.46 -16.18
N ASN A 158 -12.25 1.06 -16.03
CA ASN A 158 -12.95 0.25 -17.02
C ASN A 158 -13.07 0.99 -18.36
N ASN A 159 -13.37 2.29 -18.33
CA ASN A 159 -13.41 3.11 -19.54
C ASN A 159 -12.03 3.20 -20.22
N MET A 160 -10.95 3.36 -19.43
CA MET A 160 -9.59 3.34 -19.96
C MET A 160 -9.23 2.01 -20.62
N ASP A 161 -9.59 0.90 -19.99
CA ASP A 161 -9.28 -0.44 -20.49
C ASP A 161 -9.90 -0.70 -21.86
N THR A 162 -11.09 -0.14 -22.15
CA THR A 162 -11.75 -0.30 -23.46
C THR A 162 -10.90 0.14 -24.65
N TRP A 163 -10.05 1.16 -24.48
CA TRP A 163 -9.20 1.69 -25.55
C TRP A 163 -7.71 1.41 -25.33
N LEU A 164 -7.27 1.22 -24.09
CA LEU A 164 -5.85 0.98 -23.78
C LEU A 164 -5.44 -0.46 -24.11
N GLU A 165 -6.29 -1.45 -23.81
CA GLU A 165 -5.96 -2.86 -24.09
C GLU A 165 -5.72 -3.12 -25.60
N PRO A 166 -6.59 -2.66 -26.53
CA PRO A 166 -6.33 -2.81 -27.96
C PRO A 166 -5.04 -2.11 -28.41
N LYS A 167 -4.75 -0.92 -27.88
CA LYS A 167 -3.52 -0.17 -28.21
C LYS A 167 -2.26 -0.89 -27.72
N VAL A 168 -2.27 -1.43 -26.52
CA VAL A 168 -1.16 -2.25 -25.99
C VAL A 168 -0.94 -3.47 -26.88
N LYS A 169 -2.02 -4.14 -27.30
CA LYS A 169 -1.93 -5.27 -28.22
C LYS A 169 -1.34 -4.87 -29.57
N GLU A 170 -1.82 -3.79 -30.17
CA GLU A 170 -1.30 -3.27 -31.45
C GLU A 170 0.19 -2.90 -31.34
N LEU A 171 0.59 -2.25 -30.24
CA LEU A 171 1.98 -1.91 -29.98
C LEU A 171 2.88 -3.16 -29.91
N ASN A 172 2.42 -4.21 -29.24
CA ASN A 172 3.13 -5.49 -29.16
C ASN A 172 3.24 -6.19 -30.53
N ASP A 173 2.18 -6.13 -31.34
CA ASP A 173 2.20 -6.66 -32.71
C ASP A 173 3.21 -5.90 -33.58
N ARG A 174 3.25 -4.57 -33.50
CA ARG A 174 4.25 -3.74 -34.19
C ARG A 174 5.68 -4.04 -33.72
N PHE A 175 5.88 -4.24 -32.42
CA PHE A 175 7.20 -4.64 -31.88
C PHE A 175 7.69 -5.94 -32.53
N ARG A 176 6.81 -6.94 -32.67
CA ARG A 176 7.12 -8.20 -33.35
C ARG A 176 7.47 -7.98 -34.82
N VAL A 177 6.67 -7.21 -35.55
CA VAL A 177 6.93 -6.89 -36.98
C VAL A 177 8.28 -6.18 -37.15
N LEU A 178 8.62 -5.24 -36.28
CA LEU A 178 9.94 -4.59 -36.28
C LEU A 178 11.07 -5.61 -36.04
N GLY A 179 10.86 -6.58 -35.16
CA GLY A 179 11.77 -7.71 -34.95
C GLY A 179 11.99 -8.54 -36.23
N ASP A 180 10.91 -8.87 -36.93
CA ASP A 180 10.96 -9.63 -38.19
C ASP A 180 11.67 -8.84 -39.30
N LYS A 181 11.37 -7.54 -39.45
CA LYS A 181 12.05 -6.66 -40.41
C LYS A 181 13.55 -6.54 -40.11
N LYS A 182 13.91 -6.40 -38.83
CA LYS A 182 15.32 -6.36 -38.42
C LYS A 182 16.05 -7.67 -38.76
N ALA A 183 15.40 -8.81 -38.57
CA ALA A 183 15.95 -10.12 -38.95
C ALA A 183 16.10 -10.26 -40.47
N GLU A 184 15.13 -9.76 -41.25
CA GLU A 184 15.20 -9.79 -42.72
C GLU A 184 16.31 -8.89 -43.27
N ILE A 185 16.48 -7.66 -42.73
CA ILE A 185 17.61 -6.80 -43.07
C ILE A 185 18.94 -7.54 -42.83
N ALA A 186 19.07 -8.26 -41.71
CA ALA A 186 20.28 -9.03 -41.40
C ALA A 186 20.50 -10.19 -42.40
N ARG A 187 19.44 -10.85 -42.86
CA ARG A 187 19.53 -11.89 -43.92
C ARG A 187 19.99 -11.30 -45.25
N ILE A 188 19.44 -10.15 -45.66
CA ILE A 188 19.84 -9.47 -46.89
C ILE A 188 21.30 -8.98 -46.79
N ASP A 189 21.70 -8.45 -45.63
CA ASP A 189 23.08 -8.02 -45.38
C ASP A 189 24.08 -9.18 -45.56
N GLU A 190 23.70 -10.40 -45.18
CA GLU A 190 24.54 -11.58 -45.41
C GLU A 190 24.56 -12.00 -46.88
N ALA A 191 23.40 -12.00 -47.56
CA ALA A 191 23.30 -12.30 -48.99
C ALA A 191 24.16 -11.36 -49.85
N ILE A 192 24.18 -10.06 -49.52
CA ILE A 192 25.00 -9.04 -50.21
C ILE A 192 26.50 -9.35 -50.11
N LYS A 193 26.97 -9.92 -48.99
CA LYS A 193 28.38 -10.28 -48.82
C LYS A 193 28.78 -11.46 -49.69
N SER A 194 27.88 -12.44 -49.84
CA SER A 194 28.12 -13.65 -50.65
C SER A 194 27.85 -13.46 -52.15
N GLU A 195 27.14 -12.40 -52.55
CA GLU A 195 26.78 -12.16 -53.95
C GLU A 195 27.94 -11.58 -54.76
N SER A 196 28.24 -12.24 -55.88
CA SER A 196 29.34 -11.92 -56.79
C SER A 196 28.86 -11.25 -58.08
N ASP A 197 27.61 -11.47 -58.50
CA ASP A 197 27.01 -10.76 -59.63
C ASP A 197 26.66 -9.32 -59.24
N THR A 198 27.19 -8.35 -59.99
CA THR A 198 27.03 -6.93 -59.67
C THR A 198 25.59 -6.43 -59.79
N LYS A 199 24.81 -6.96 -60.75
CA LYS A 199 23.41 -6.55 -60.92
C LYS A 199 22.53 -7.17 -59.83
N ALA A 200 22.73 -8.44 -59.51
CA ALA A 200 22.02 -9.11 -58.41
C ALA A 200 22.31 -8.42 -57.07
N LYS A 201 23.58 -8.04 -56.84
CA LYS A 201 23.99 -7.29 -55.65
C LYS A 201 23.34 -5.92 -55.53
N GLU A 202 23.23 -5.16 -56.62
CA GLU A 202 22.53 -3.86 -56.59
C GLU A 202 21.04 -4.02 -56.26
N GLY A 203 20.37 -5.07 -56.78
CA GLY A 203 18.98 -5.38 -56.44
C GLY A 203 18.77 -5.72 -54.95
N LEU A 204 19.71 -6.46 -54.35
CA LEU A 204 19.70 -6.71 -52.90
C LEU A 204 19.93 -5.42 -52.10
N LEU A 205 20.85 -4.55 -52.54
CA LEU A 205 21.10 -3.25 -51.91
C LEU A 205 19.86 -2.33 -51.97
N GLU A 206 19.14 -2.31 -53.09
CA GLU A 206 17.89 -1.56 -53.22
C GLU A 206 16.81 -2.07 -52.25
N THR A 207 16.59 -3.39 -52.24
CA THR A 207 15.65 -4.05 -51.31
C THR A 207 15.98 -3.74 -49.85
N ARG A 208 17.28 -3.83 -49.51
CA ARG A 208 17.78 -3.49 -48.16
C ARG A 208 17.52 -2.04 -47.79
N ARG A 209 17.75 -1.09 -48.70
CA ARG A 209 17.49 0.35 -48.48
C ARG A 209 16.00 0.60 -48.25
N ALA A 210 15.12 0.01 -49.06
CA ALA A 210 13.68 0.13 -48.89
C ALA A 210 13.22 -0.41 -47.53
N LEU A 211 13.64 -1.63 -47.17
CA LEU A 211 13.27 -2.25 -45.90
C LEU A 211 13.81 -1.49 -44.68
N ALA A 212 15.03 -0.93 -44.76
CA ALA A 212 15.60 -0.10 -43.71
C ALA A 212 14.84 1.23 -43.53
N ALA A 213 14.34 1.82 -44.62
CA ALA A 213 13.51 3.02 -44.56
C ALA A 213 12.16 2.73 -43.90
N GLU A 214 11.50 1.64 -44.27
CA GLU A 214 10.26 1.18 -43.62
C GLU A 214 10.47 0.90 -42.13
N PHE A 215 11.50 0.12 -41.78
CA PHE A 215 11.85 -0.14 -40.38
C PHE A 215 12.06 1.15 -39.60
N SER A 216 12.78 2.12 -40.16
CA SER A 216 13.06 3.38 -39.48
C SER A 216 11.80 4.23 -39.27
N ALA A 217 10.88 4.23 -40.23
CA ALA A 217 9.61 4.93 -40.10
C ALA A 217 8.70 4.28 -39.05
N GLU A 218 8.55 2.95 -39.11
CA GLU A 218 7.75 2.19 -38.15
C GLU A 218 8.33 2.24 -36.74
N ALA A 219 9.66 2.22 -36.58
CA ALA A 219 10.32 2.31 -35.28
C ALA A 219 10.10 3.68 -34.62
N ARG A 220 10.02 4.77 -35.40
CA ARG A 220 9.67 6.10 -34.87
C ARG A 220 8.24 6.10 -34.33
N GLN A 221 7.28 5.64 -35.14
CA GLN A 221 5.89 5.57 -34.73
C GLN A 221 5.71 4.67 -33.49
N TYR A 222 6.39 3.51 -33.47
CA TYR A 222 6.39 2.62 -32.30
C TYR A 222 6.89 3.33 -31.04
N ASN A 223 8.00 4.07 -31.12
CA ASN A 223 8.55 4.77 -29.97
C ASN A 223 7.63 5.88 -29.45
N ASP A 224 6.96 6.60 -30.34
CA ASP A 224 6.00 7.65 -29.97
C ASP A 224 4.76 7.04 -29.29
N ASP A 225 4.18 5.99 -29.88
CA ASP A 225 3.04 5.27 -29.32
C ASP A 225 3.39 4.60 -27.98
N TYR A 226 4.59 4.03 -27.87
CA TYR A 226 5.09 3.42 -26.64
C TYR A 226 5.10 4.41 -25.48
N ARG A 227 5.64 5.62 -25.69
CA ARG A 227 5.69 6.65 -24.64
C ARG A 227 4.30 7.10 -24.21
N GLN A 228 3.37 7.21 -25.15
CA GLN A 228 1.99 7.56 -24.82
C GLN A 228 1.34 6.45 -23.97
N ILE A 229 1.42 5.20 -24.43
CA ILE A 229 0.85 4.04 -23.74
C ILE A 229 1.49 3.85 -22.35
N GLU A 230 2.79 4.09 -22.20
CA GLU A 230 3.48 4.05 -20.91
C GLU A 230 2.89 5.06 -19.91
N ASN A 231 2.65 6.30 -20.35
CA ASN A 231 2.02 7.32 -19.51
C ASN A 231 0.57 6.96 -19.16
N ASP A 232 -0.20 6.44 -20.12
CA ASP A 232 -1.57 6.00 -19.90
C ASP A 232 -1.64 4.84 -18.89
N LEU A 233 -0.76 3.84 -19.02
CA LEU A 233 -0.63 2.74 -18.06
C LEU A 233 -0.22 3.23 -16.67
N LYS A 234 0.67 4.22 -16.58
CA LYS A 234 1.07 4.80 -15.29
C LYS A 234 -0.12 5.46 -14.58
N SER A 235 -0.93 6.21 -15.31
CA SER A 235 -2.15 6.84 -14.79
C SER A 235 -3.18 5.79 -14.35
N ARG A 236 -3.48 4.81 -15.20
CA ARG A 236 -4.35 3.67 -14.87
C ARG A 236 -3.90 2.96 -13.59
N ASN A 237 -2.60 2.63 -13.50
CA ASN A 237 -2.05 1.94 -12.33
C ASN A 237 -2.08 2.79 -11.06
N ALA A 238 -2.02 4.13 -11.17
CA ALA A 238 -2.22 5.01 -10.03
C ALA A 238 -3.66 4.95 -9.52
N MET A 239 -4.66 4.94 -10.41
CA MET A 239 -6.06 4.78 -10.03
C MET A 239 -6.33 3.41 -9.38
N VAL A 240 -5.76 2.33 -9.93
CA VAL A 240 -5.88 0.98 -9.33
C VAL A 240 -5.27 0.92 -7.92
N ARG A 241 -4.13 1.57 -7.70
CA ARG A 241 -3.54 1.65 -6.36
C ARG A 241 -4.43 2.45 -5.40
N ARG A 242 -5.02 3.55 -5.88
CA ARG A 242 -5.93 4.38 -5.09
C ARG A 242 -7.21 3.64 -4.73
N SER A 243 -7.83 2.92 -5.67
CA SER A 243 -9.05 2.14 -5.40
C SER A 243 -8.80 1.03 -4.37
N LYS A 244 -7.64 0.36 -4.44
CA LYS A 244 -7.23 -0.63 -3.43
C LYS A 244 -7.07 -0.01 -2.04
N ALA A 245 -6.43 1.17 -1.96
CA ALA A 245 -6.22 1.82 -0.67
C ALA A 245 -7.54 2.35 -0.05
N ILE A 246 -8.50 2.76 -0.88
CA ILE A 246 -9.88 3.09 -0.44
C ILE A 246 -10.57 1.85 0.14
N ASP A 247 -10.50 0.71 -0.56
CA ASP A 247 -11.09 -0.56 -0.11
C ASP A 247 -10.48 -1.02 1.22
N GLU A 248 -9.15 -0.97 1.33
CA GLU A 248 -8.42 -1.31 2.56
C GLU A 248 -8.82 -0.44 3.76
N LEU A 249 -9.00 0.88 3.55
CA LEU A 249 -9.50 1.78 4.59
C LEU A 249 -10.95 1.45 4.98
N GLY A 250 -11.81 1.20 3.99
CA GLY A 250 -13.21 0.82 4.21
C GLY A 250 -13.31 -0.45 5.06
N GLU A 251 -12.54 -1.48 4.74
CA GLU A 251 -12.47 -2.73 5.50
C GLU A 251 -11.96 -2.52 6.92
N SER A 252 -10.92 -1.69 7.10
CA SER A 252 -10.35 -1.36 8.42
C SER A 252 -11.36 -0.65 9.33
N LEU A 253 -12.27 0.16 8.76
CA LEU A 253 -13.30 0.87 9.50
C LEU A 253 -14.55 0.01 9.77
N ARG A 254 -14.83 -0.99 8.94
CA ARG A 254 -16.09 -1.74 8.94
C ARG A 254 -16.35 -2.49 10.25
N THR A 255 -15.38 -3.28 10.70
CA THR A 255 -15.54 -4.12 11.90
C THR A 255 -15.69 -3.26 13.16
N PRO A 256 -14.84 -2.25 13.43
CA PRO A 256 -15.03 -1.34 14.56
C PRO A 256 -16.37 -0.59 14.50
N PHE A 257 -16.80 -0.12 13.33
CA PHE A 257 -18.05 0.61 13.17
C PHE A 257 -19.27 -0.25 13.53
N ASN A 258 -19.32 -1.48 13.03
CA ASN A 258 -20.41 -2.43 13.34
C ASN A 258 -20.48 -2.78 14.82
N ASN A 259 -19.33 -2.79 15.50
CA ASN A 259 -19.21 -2.99 16.93
C ASN A 259 -19.46 -1.71 17.75
N LYS A 260 -19.84 -0.60 17.10
CA LYS A 260 -20.01 0.73 17.70
C LYS A 260 -18.76 1.25 18.41
N ASP A 261 -17.59 0.80 17.98
CA ASP A 261 -16.29 1.25 18.48
C ASP A 261 -15.85 2.52 17.73
N TYR A 262 -16.61 3.59 17.92
CA TYR A 262 -16.38 4.85 17.21
C TYR A 262 -15.04 5.49 17.56
N GLY A 263 -14.50 5.23 18.76
CA GLY A 263 -13.16 5.66 19.15
C GLY A 263 -12.08 5.06 18.26
N LEU A 264 -12.13 3.74 18.02
CA LEU A 264 -11.18 3.09 17.11
C LEU A 264 -11.37 3.56 15.66
N CYS A 265 -12.61 3.69 15.18
CA CYS A 265 -12.87 4.25 13.85
C CYS A 265 -12.26 5.65 13.66
N VAL A 266 -12.47 6.55 14.64
CA VAL A 266 -11.93 7.91 14.63
C VAL A 266 -10.41 7.90 14.57
N ALA A 267 -9.77 7.01 15.31
CA ALA A 267 -8.31 6.91 15.31
C ALA A 267 -7.72 6.48 13.98
N ILE A 268 -8.34 5.47 13.35
CA ILE A 268 -7.98 5.00 12.01
C ILE A 268 -8.17 6.15 11.01
N ALA A 269 -9.32 6.81 11.04
CA ALA A 269 -9.63 7.90 10.10
C ALA A 269 -8.77 9.15 10.30
N ASN A 270 -8.47 9.56 11.55
CA ASN A 270 -7.61 10.69 11.87
C ASN A 270 -6.19 10.54 11.29
N ARG A 271 -5.71 9.30 11.13
CA ARG A 271 -4.37 8.97 10.60
C ARG A 271 -4.38 8.62 9.12
N SER A 272 -5.54 8.63 8.46
CA SER A 272 -5.65 8.27 7.06
C SER A 272 -5.63 9.50 6.15
N ASP A 273 -4.63 9.58 5.28
CA ASP A 273 -4.54 10.61 4.24
C ASP A 273 -5.76 10.57 3.32
N ILE A 274 -6.18 9.36 2.94
CA ILE A 274 -7.38 9.12 2.11
C ILE A 274 -8.62 9.64 2.82
N ALA A 275 -8.77 9.38 4.12
CA ALA A 275 -9.91 9.90 4.87
C ALA A 275 -9.93 11.44 4.83
N ARG A 276 -8.77 12.08 5.07
CA ARG A 276 -8.65 13.55 5.05
C ARG A 276 -8.95 14.14 3.67
N GLU A 277 -8.42 13.54 2.61
CA GLU A 277 -8.73 13.91 1.22
C GLU A 277 -10.23 13.81 0.92
N LEU A 278 -10.89 12.82 1.51
CA LEU A 278 -12.32 12.57 1.39
C LEU A 278 -13.19 13.33 2.41
N GLY A 279 -12.64 14.38 3.02
CA GLY A 279 -13.40 15.31 3.87
C GLY A 279 -13.52 14.91 5.32
N TRP A 280 -12.74 13.93 5.79
CA TRP A 280 -12.60 13.66 7.22
C TRP A 280 -11.96 14.86 7.93
N VAL A 281 -12.60 15.31 9.01
CA VAL A 281 -12.05 16.34 9.88
C VAL A 281 -11.69 15.70 11.22
N ALA A 282 -10.41 15.84 11.59
CA ALA A 282 -9.87 15.21 12.79
C ALA A 282 -10.76 15.49 14.02
N ILE A 283 -11.19 14.40 14.67
CA ILE A 283 -11.97 14.48 15.90
C ILE A 283 -11.01 14.26 17.06
N GLU A 284 -10.85 15.30 17.88
CA GLU A 284 -10.17 15.21 19.17
C GLU A 284 -11.11 14.63 20.23
N ARG A 285 -10.51 14.02 21.25
CA ARG A 285 -11.23 13.53 22.43
C ARG A 285 -11.55 14.65 23.39
#